data_AF-A0A932XUQ8-F1
#
_entry.id   AF-A0A932XUQ8-F1
#
_cell.length_a   1.000
_cell.length_b   1.000
_cell.length_c   1.000
_cell.angle_alpha   90.00
_cell.angle_beta   90.00
_cell.angle_gamma   90.00
#
_symmetry.space_group_name_H-M   'P 1'
#
loop_
_entity.id
_entity.type
_entity.pdbx_description
1 polymer ?
#
loop_
_entity_poly.entity_id
_entity_poly.type
_entity_poly.pdbx_seq_one_letter_code
_entity_poly.pdbx_strand_id
1 'polypeptide(L)'
;MNEKVNDAPQEELQKKAFARFMPFFGVFFLMILLGGLMFWVFQVSRLSDRPLPQNQTDEHSLSQRQNNSNSSADWPALWGPPDSSCENKKVVFTASPMDPRDINFIEPIGELKQGHILPGDHIGIDYNTSPTTKPVKVYAPADATLITVERHPYTPPAGYPQTMRHYHFYLVHSCNLFTGFVHLTEFSPEILAKSSQLKELNDATISEPKSIMVGIPIRAGQEIGTAWSFGLLGMVTVDLTATNKGYLKPESYRGENWRMHSVAPFDYFSEPLKTRLLAKNPRTAAPRGGKIDFDIDGKIVGNWFQEGTGGFKDLNVQPRQCGNFPCPYWSGHLALVYDYIDPKQLRVSIGHDAGLGVSTPYGVKGDNPDFKDVDISNGLVKYELVALKDTSREKGYQSEDPLIEVSDETRVLGTMLVQLIESQKLRAEVFPGKMKNQVTAFTSNARVYTR
;
A
#
# COMPACT_ATOMS: atom_id res chain seq x y z
N MET A 1 0.16 -69.10 -25.47
CA MET A 1 0.96 -68.55 -24.37
C MET A 1 0.56 -67.09 -24.23
N ASN A 2 -0.51 -66.83 -23.48
CA ASN A 2 -0.50 -66.47 -22.04
C ASN A 2 0.16 -65.10 -21.84
N GLU A 3 -0.43 -64.10 -21.18
CA GLU A 3 -1.66 -64.00 -20.39
C GLU A 3 -1.96 -62.51 -20.14
N LYS A 4 -3.24 -62.16 -19.95
CA LYS A 4 -3.69 -60.89 -19.37
C LYS A 4 -3.52 -60.92 -17.84
N VAL A 5 -3.10 -59.82 -17.22
CA VAL A 5 -3.41 -59.45 -15.81
C VAL A 5 -3.37 -57.90 -15.74
N ASN A 6 -4.50 -57.21 -15.81
CA ASN A 6 -5.40 -56.74 -14.73
C ASN A 6 -4.83 -55.63 -13.83
N ASP A 7 -5.41 -54.43 -14.00
CA ASP A 7 -5.40 -53.30 -13.07
C ASP A 7 -6.20 -53.62 -11.79
N ALA A 8 -5.66 -53.18 -10.65
CA ALA A 8 -6.40 -52.89 -9.42
C ALA A 8 -5.63 -51.81 -8.58
N PRO A 9 -6.32 -50.99 -7.77
CA PRO A 9 -5.95 -49.59 -7.54
C PRO A 9 -5.13 -49.34 -6.26
N GLN A 10 -4.30 -48.29 -6.31
CA GLN A 10 -3.42 -47.75 -5.25
C GLN A 10 -4.11 -47.36 -3.93
N GLU A 11 -5.42 -47.55 -3.78
CA GLU A 11 -6.19 -47.06 -2.63
C GLU A 11 -6.14 -47.99 -1.39
N GLU A 12 -5.71 -49.24 -1.54
CA GLU A 12 -5.67 -50.22 -0.44
C GLU A 12 -4.32 -50.26 0.31
N LEU A 13 -3.26 -49.70 -0.27
CA LEU A 13 -1.93 -49.60 0.35
C LEU A 13 -1.79 -48.41 1.31
N GLN A 14 -2.58 -47.33 1.12
CA GLN A 14 -2.58 -46.19 2.05
C GLN A 14 -3.40 -46.42 3.32
N LYS A 15 -4.43 -47.28 3.30
CA LYS A 15 -5.28 -47.55 4.47
C LYS A 15 -4.61 -48.42 5.55
N LYS A 16 -3.58 -49.20 5.21
CA LYS A 16 -2.81 -50.02 6.17
C LYS A 16 -1.67 -49.26 6.87
N ALA A 17 -1.26 -48.09 6.36
CA ALA A 17 -0.28 -47.23 7.01
C ALA A 17 -0.88 -46.32 8.11
N PHE A 18 -2.17 -45.99 8.00
CA PHE A 18 -2.85 -45.07 8.93
C PHE A 18 -3.31 -45.70 10.25
N ALA A 19 -3.31 -47.03 10.36
CA ALA A 19 -3.87 -47.74 11.52
C ALA A 19 -2.86 -48.11 12.63
N ARG A 20 -1.63 -47.58 12.60
CA ARG A 20 -0.57 -47.94 13.60
C ARG A 20 -0.05 -46.79 14.49
N PHE A 21 -0.60 -45.58 14.39
CA PHE A 21 -0.07 -44.41 15.13
C PHE A 21 -1.07 -43.73 16.08
N MET A 22 -2.08 -44.47 16.58
CA MET A 22 -3.18 -43.90 17.36
C MET A 22 -3.26 -44.39 18.83
N PRO A 23 -2.16 -44.33 19.61
CA PRO A 23 -2.34 -44.10 21.05
C PRO A 23 -1.24 -43.25 21.70
N PHE A 24 -1.04 -41.99 21.30
CA PHE A 24 -0.19 -41.05 22.07
C PHE A 24 -0.70 -39.60 22.20
N PHE A 25 -1.75 -39.20 21.47
CA PHE A 25 -2.25 -37.82 21.51
C PHE A 25 -3.34 -37.53 22.56
N GLY A 26 -3.96 -38.56 23.15
CA GLY A 26 -5.09 -38.39 24.07
C GLY A 26 -4.73 -37.95 25.50
N VAL A 27 -3.47 -38.08 25.93
CA VAL A 27 -3.07 -37.80 27.33
C VAL A 27 -2.43 -36.41 27.49
N PHE A 28 -1.91 -35.81 26.41
CA PHE A 28 -1.26 -34.49 26.47
C PHE A 28 -2.28 -33.32 26.48
N PHE A 29 -3.47 -33.53 25.92
CA PHE A 29 -4.51 -32.49 25.84
C PHE A 29 -5.26 -32.23 27.16
N LEU A 30 -5.23 -33.18 28.12
CA LEU A 30 -5.94 -33.04 29.39
C LEU A 30 -5.13 -32.25 30.46
N MET A 31 -3.80 -32.15 30.34
CA MET A 31 -2.97 -31.40 31.30
C MET A 31 -2.87 -29.90 31.01
N ILE A 32 -3.07 -29.47 29.76
CA ILE A 32 -2.97 -28.05 29.38
C ILE A 32 -4.24 -27.27 29.77
N LEU A 33 -5.40 -27.92 29.78
CA LEU A 33 -6.68 -27.30 30.15
C LEU A 33 -6.83 -27.03 31.67
N LEU A 34 -6.14 -27.76 32.54
CA LEU A 34 -6.19 -27.54 34.00
C LEU A 34 -5.18 -26.49 34.50
N GLY A 35 -4.07 -26.25 33.77
CA GLY A 35 -3.09 -25.21 34.12
C GLY A 35 -3.55 -23.79 33.78
N GLY A 36 -4.33 -23.62 32.70
CA GLY A 36 -4.80 -22.31 32.24
C GLY A 36 -5.91 -21.69 33.11
N LEU A 37 -6.72 -22.50 33.79
CA LEU A 37 -7.84 -22.01 34.61
C LEU A 37 -7.38 -21.40 35.96
N MET A 38 -6.22 -21.83 36.49
CA MET A 38 -5.66 -21.32 37.75
C MET A 38 -4.94 -19.97 37.59
N PHE A 39 -4.44 -19.63 36.40
CA PHE A 39 -3.74 -18.36 36.18
C PHE A 39 -4.70 -17.17 35.98
N TRP A 40 -5.93 -17.44 35.55
CA TRP A 40 -6.96 -16.42 35.30
C TRP A 40 -7.64 -15.91 36.59
N VAL A 41 -7.82 -16.77 37.61
CA VAL A 41 -8.45 -16.39 38.90
C VAL A 41 -7.53 -15.48 39.75
N PHE A 42 -6.20 -15.55 39.57
CA PHE A 42 -5.24 -14.77 40.35
C PHE A 42 -5.02 -13.33 39.87
N GLN A 43 -5.42 -13.00 38.62
CA GLN A 43 -5.29 -11.64 38.05
C GLN A 43 -6.54 -10.77 38.28
N VAL A 44 -7.72 -11.37 38.40
CA VAL A 44 -9.00 -10.64 38.55
C VAL A 44 -9.21 -10.08 39.97
N SER A 45 -8.48 -10.56 40.98
CA SER A 45 -8.61 -10.13 42.38
C SER A 45 -7.71 -8.95 42.79
N ARG A 46 -6.97 -8.32 41.86
CA ARG A 46 -6.09 -7.15 42.16
C ARG A 46 -6.52 -5.81 41.55
N LEU A 47 -7.67 -5.73 40.88
CA LEU A 47 -8.12 -4.50 40.22
C LEU A 47 -9.32 -3.80 40.89
N SER A 48 -9.77 -4.24 42.07
CA SER A 48 -10.98 -3.68 42.71
C SER A 48 -10.77 -2.51 43.68
N ASP A 49 -9.54 -2.05 43.97
CA ASP A 49 -9.33 -0.98 44.96
C ASP A 49 -8.43 0.16 44.46
N ARG A 50 -8.98 1.09 43.67
CA ARG A 50 -8.48 2.48 43.57
C ARG A 50 -9.64 3.47 43.33
N PRO A 51 -9.77 4.55 44.13
CA PRO A 51 -10.80 5.55 43.92
C PRO A 51 -10.47 6.51 42.76
N LEU A 52 -11.51 6.92 42.02
CA LEU A 52 -11.46 7.88 40.90
C LEU A 52 -11.25 9.32 41.40
N PRO A 53 -10.40 10.15 40.75
CA PRO A 53 -10.35 11.58 41.04
C PRO A 53 -11.45 12.36 40.30
N GLN A 54 -12.07 13.29 41.03
CA GLN A 54 -13.12 14.20 40.55
C GLN A 54 -12.57 15.26 39.59
N ASN A 55 -13.36 15.56 38.56
CA ASN A 55 -13.18 16.64 37.60
C ASN A 55 -13.38 18.02 38.26
N GLN A 56 -12.40 18.91 38.17
CA GLN A 56 -12.62 20.36 38.20
C GLN A 56 -12.00 20.98 36.94
N THR A 57 -12.86 21.59 36.13
CA THR A 57 -12.53 22.32 34.91
C THR A 57 -12.23 23.78 35.24
N ASP A 58 -11.00 24.24 35.00
CA ASP A 58 -10.66 25.66 34.93
C ASP A 58 -10.35 26.03 33.47
N GLU A 59 -11.27 26.76 32.85
CA GLU A 59 -11.29 27.16 31.43
C GLU A 59 -10.28 28.26 31.04
N HIS A 60 -9.35 28.66 31.91
CA HIS A 60 -8.58 29.89 31.70
C HIS A 60 -7.12 29.75 31.25
N SER A 61 -6.69 28.60 30.71
CA SER A 61 -5.29 28.40 30.27
C SER A 61 -5.08 27.98 28.80
N LEU A 62 -6.13 27.96 27.98
CA LEU A 62 -6.08 27.43 26.60
C LEU A 62 -5.50 28.37 25.53
N SER A 63 -5.05 29.58 25.85
CA SER A 63 -4.59 30.56 24.84
C SER A 63 -3.07 30.76 24.75
N GLN A 64 -2.23 29.97 25.44
CA GLN A 64 -0.77 30.15 25.40
C GLN A 64 0.09 28.90 25.14
N ARG A 65 -0.49 27.78 24.66
CA ARG A 65 0.27 26.59 24.25
C ARG A 65 0.18 26.32 22.74
N GLN A 66 0.53 27.30 21.92
CA GLN A 66 0.59 27.15 20.46
C GLN A 66 2.02 27.18 19.89
N ASN A 67 3.05 27.00 20.71
CA ASN A 67 4.44 26.92 20.23
C ASN A 67 5.09 25.59 20.63
N ASN A 68 5.48 24.83 19.60
CA ASN A 68 6.41 23.69 19.60
C ASN A 68 6.07 22.49 20.50
N SER A 69 5.17 21.64 20.01
CA SER A 69 5.34 20.19 20.12
C SER A 69 4.44 19.54 19.07
N ASN A 70 5.02 19.04 17.97
CA ASN A 70 4.31 18.02 17.18
C ASN A 70 4.03 16.88 18.15
N SER A 71 2.75 16.57 18.37
CA SER A 71 2.39 15.48 19.24
C SER A 71 2.88 14.17 18.59
N SER A 72 3.20 13.15 19.39
CA SER A 72 3.60 11.84 18.84
C SER A 72 2.53 11.19 17.94
N ALA A 73 1.31 11.74 17.91
CA ALA A 73 0.22 11.29 17.04
C ALA A 73 0.33 11.83 15.59
N ASP A 74 1.09 12.90 15.36
CA ASP A 74 1.21 13.57 14.04
C ASP A 74 2.42 13.10 13.23
N TRP A 75 3.27 12.26 13.80
CA TRP A 75 4.48 11.79 13.12
C TRP A 75 4.20 10.62 12.17
N PRO A 76 4.80 10.60 10.96
CA PRO A 76 4.67 9.50 10.01
C PRO A 76 5.06 8.15 10.60
N ALA A 77 4.12 7.21 10.71
CA ALA A 77 4.34 5.96 11.45
C ALA A 77 5.54 5.11 10.97
N LEU A 78 5.92 5.16 9.69
CA LEU A 78 7.10 4.44 9.16
C LEU A 78 8.45 5.02 9.65
N TRP A 79 8.48 6.29 10.07
CA TRP A 79 9.70 6.98 10.48
C TRP A 79 9.96 6.93 12.00
N GLY A 80 9.21 6.10 12.74
CA GLY A 80 9.35 5.95 14.20
C GLY A 80 8.78 7.14 14.98
N PRO A 81 8.97 7.27 16.31
CA PRO A 81 8.59 8.48 17.03
C PRO A 81 9.47 9.69 16.62
N PRO A 82 8.97 10.93 16.75
CA PRO A 82 9.78 12.13 16.52
C PRO A 82 11.04 12.08 17.40
N ASP A 83 12.22 12.07 16.78
CA ASP A 83 13.46 12.30 17.51
C ASP A 83 13.61 13.82 17.73
N SER A 84 13.92 14.19 18.97
CA SER A 84 14.34 15.53 19.39
C SER A 84 15.54 16.12 18.61
N SER A 85 16.21 15.31 17.78
CA SER A 85 17.39 15.72 17.00
C SER A 85 17.11 16.30 15.61
N CYS A 86 15.85 16.30 15.14
CA CYS A 86 15.53 16.88 13.83
C CYS A 86 15.71 18.42 13.83
N GLU A 87 16.15 18.96 12.70
CA GLU A 87 16.29 20.41 12.50
C GLU A 87 15.21 20.91 11.55
N ASN A 88 14.51 21.98 11.92
CA ASN A 88 13.62 22.71 11.02
C ASN A 88 14.45 23.52 10.02
N LYS A 89 14.67 22.95 8.83
CA LYS A 89 15.39 23.61 7.74
C LYS A 89 14.72 23.36 6.40
N LYS A 90 14.91 24.30 5.48
CA LYS A 90 14.54 24.08 4.08
C LYS A 90 15.47 23.02 3.49
N VAL A 91 14.90 21.98 2.91
CA VAL A 91 15.62 20.91 2.24
C VAL A 91 15.40 21.03 0.74
N VAL A 92 16.46 20.82 -0.03
CA VAL A 92 16.43 20.76 -1.49
C VAL A 92 17.12 19.47 -1.89
N PHE A 93 16.50 18.71 -2.78
CA PHE A 93 17.08 17.50 -3.34
C PHE A 93 18.08 17.91 -4.44
N THR A 94 19.35 17.63 -4.18
CA THR A 94 20.49 17.98 -5.07
C THR A 94 21.09 16.76 -5.75
N ALA A 95 20.65 15.56 -5.38
CA ALA A 95 21.06 14.31 -6.00
C ALA A 95 19.86 13.52 -6.49
N SER A 96 20.03 12.82 -7.62
CA SER A 96 19.02 11.89 -8.14
C SER A 96 19.05 10.59 -7.32
N PRO A 97 17.91 9.99 -6.94
CA PRO A 97 17.89 8.71 -6.23
C PRO A 97 18.51 7.55 -7.00
N MET A 98 18.62 7.68 -8.32
CA MET A 98 19.23 6.74 -9.25
C MET A 98 19.92 7.52 -10.37
N ASP A 99 20.96 6.98 -10.99
CA ASP A 99 21.56 7.64 -12.16
C ASP A 99 20.49 7.84 -13.24
N PRO A 100 20.22 9.07 -13.73
CA PRO A 100 19.18 9.30 -14.73
C PRO A 100 19.36 8.53 -16.06
N ARG A 101 20.54 7.94 -16.30
CA ARG A 101 20.80 7.05 -17.44
C ARG A 101 20.26 5.64 -17.23
N ASP A 102 20.12 5.20 -15.98
CA ASP A 102 19.58 3.90 -15.61
C ASP A 102 18.05 3.93 -15.49
N ILE A 103 17.46 5.13 -15.39
CA ILE A 103 16.01 5.34 -15.31
C ILE A 103 15.38 5.24 -16.70
N ASN A 104 14.43 4.31 -16.87
CA ASN A 104 13.61 4.22 -18.08
C ASN A 104 12.51 5.28 -18.04
N PHE A 105 11.68 5.27 -16.99
CA PHE A 105 10.63 6.25 -16.73
C PHE A 105 10.40 6.42 -15.22
N ILE A 106 9.62 7.45 -14.84
CA ILE A 106 9.20 7.70 -13.46
C ILE A 106 7.68 7.82 -13.42
N GLU A 107 7.03 6.84 -12.81
CA GLU A 107 5.60 6.86 -12.52
C GLU A 107 5.27 7.99 -11.54
N PRO A 108 4.25 8.81 -11.82
CA PRO A 108 3.74 9.75 -10.82
C PRO A 108 3.02 9.00 -9.70
N ILE A 109 2.77 9.68 -8.58
CA ILE A 109 1.90 9.15 -7.54
C ILE A 109 0.48 8.94 -8.08
N GLY A 110 -0.26 8.02 -7.47
CA GLY A 110 -1.66 7.74 -7.77
C GLY A 110 -1.90 6.45 -8.54
N GLU A 111 -0.87 5.64 -8.78
CA GLU A 111 -0.98 4.31 -9.38
C GLU A 111 -2.09 3.48 -8.71
N LEU A 112 -2.84 2.74 -9.54
CA LEU A 112 -3.83 1.75 -9.10
C LEU A 112 -3.42 0.39 -9.64
N LYS A 113 -3.33 -0.60 -8.74
CA LYS A 113 -3.10 -2.01 -9.10
C LYS A 113 -3.60 -2.93 -7.99
N GLN A 114 -3.56 -4.24 -8.21
CA GLN A 114 -3.77 -5.17 -7.12
C GLN A 114 -2.75 -4.92 -5.99
N GLY A 115 -3.22 -4.74 -4.76
CA GLY A 115 -2.40 -4.31 -3.63
C GLY A 115 -2.33 -2.79 -3.44
N HIS A 116 -2.54 -1.99 -4.50
CA HIS A 116 -2.73 -0.53 -4.47
C HIS A 116 -4.14 -0.19 -4.97
N ILE A 117 -5.16 -0.59 -4.19
CA ILE A 117 -6.57 -0.40 -4.58
C ILE A 117 -6.92 1.09 -4.61
N LEU A 118 -6.38 1.85 -3.67
CA LEU A 118 -6.49 3.31 -3.65
C LEU A 118 -5.23 3.91 -4.30
N PRO A 119 -5.30 5.17 -4.81
CA PRO A 119 -4.16 5.84 -5.42
C PRO A 119 -2.87 5.72 -4.58
N GLY A 120 -1.80 5.19 -5.18
CA GLY A 120 -0.51 4.96 -4.53
C GLY A 120 0.18 6.27 -4.10
N ASP A 121 0.83 6.28 -2.94
CA ASP A 121 1.37 7.47 -2.27
C ASP A 121 2.84 7.78 -2.57
N HIS A 122 3.43 7.02 -3.49
CA HIS A 122 4.84 7.12 -3.86
C HIS A 122 5.01 7.03 -5.38
N ILE A 123 6.14 7.59 -5.86
CA ILE A 123 6.52 7.44 -7.27
C ILE A 123 7.21 6.08 -7.47
N GLY A 124 7.15 5.55 -8.69
CA GLY A 124 7.92 4.40 -9.13
C GLY A 124 9.03 4.83 -10.08
N ILE A 125 10.28 4.49 -9.78
CA ILE A 125 11.43 4.74 -10.66
C ILE A 125 11.79 3.42 -11.34
N ASP A 126 11.44 3.30 -12.62
CA ASP A 126 11.66 2.09 -13.40
C ASP A 126 13.08 2.01 -13.96
N TYR A 127 13.64 0.80 -13.96
CA TYR A 127 14.97 0.51 -14.48
C TYR A 127 15.03 -0.91 -15.05
N ASN A 128 15.94 -1.12 -16.01
CA ASN A 128 16.11 -2.43 -16.62
C ASN A 128 16.70 -3.44 -15.62
N THR A 129 16.03 -4.58 -15.45
CA THR A 129 16.51 -5.68 -14.61
C THR A 129 16.45 -7.01 -15.32
N SER A 130 17.45 -7.85 -15.08
CA SER A 130 17.41 -9.28 -15.42
C SER A 130 18.42 -10.02 -14.53
N PRO A 131 18.38 -11.37 -14.50
CA PRO A 131 19.43 -12.16 -13.86
C PRO A 131 20.86 -11.87 -14.36
N THR A 132 21.01 -11.26 -15.54
CA THR A 132 22.32 -10.93 -16.14
C THR A 132 22.68 -9.45 -16.05
N THR A 133 21.76 -8.58 -15.62
CA THR A 133 22.09 -7.17 -15.34
C THR A 133 22.80 -7.05 -13.99
N LYS A 134 23.43 -5.89 -13.77
CA LYS A 134 23.95 -5.52 -12.45
C LYS A 134 22.87 -4.79 -11.65
N PRO A 135 22.88 -4.89 -10.31
CA PRO A 135 22.08 -4.00 -9.47
C PRO A 135 22.33 -2.53 -9.80
N VAL A 136 21.28 -1.74 -9.84
CA VAL A 136 21.36 -0.27 -9.99
C VAL A 136 21.57 0.36 -8.62
N LYS A 137 22.37 1.43 -8.58
CA LYS A 137 22.70 2.12 -7.32
C LYS A 137 21.60 3.08 -6.91
N VAL A 138 21.35 3.13 -5.60
CA VAL A 138 20.38 4.01 -4.98
C VAL A 138 21.11 5.04 -4.11
N TYR A 139 20.76 6.31 -4.27
CA TYR A 139 21.41 7.44 -3.61
C TYR A 139 20.41 8.25 -2.78
N ALA A 140 20.90 8.84 -1.69
CA ALA A 140 20.09 9.79 -0.91
C ALA A 140 19.94 11.12 -1.68
N PRO A 141 18.72 11.68 -1.79
CA PRO A 141 18.48 12.87 -2.61
C PRO A 141 18.97 14.17 -1.95
N ALA A 142 19.07 14.17 -0.62
CA ALA A 142 19.59 15.25 0.21
C ALA A 142 20.25 14.68 1.49
N ASP A 143 20.90 15.54 2.25
CA ASP A 143 21.37 15.21 3.60
C ASP A 143 20.18 14.71 4.45
N ALA A 144 20.43 13.64 5.22
CA ALA A 144 19.38 12.97 5.98
C ALA A 144 19.96 12.17 7.16
N THR A 145 19.07 11.66 8.00
CA THR A 145 19.36 10.56 8.91
C THR A 145 18.52 9.36 8.50
N LEU A 146 19.15 8.21 8.22
CA LEU A 146 18.44 6.93 8.12
C LEU A 146 18.01 6.53 9.53
N ILE A 147 16.69 6.44 9.74
CA ILE A 147 16.10 6.26 11.06
C ILE A 147 15.47 4.88 11.24
N THR A 148 14.89 4.33 10.18
CA THR A 148 14.24 3.01 10.21
C THR A 148 14.68 2.21 9.00
N VAL A 149 15.00 0.94 9.22
CA VAL A 149 15.19 -0.05 8.16
C VAL A 149 14.28 -1.23 8.42
N GLU A 150 13.47 -1.55 7.41
CA GLU A 150 12.67 -2.76 7.39
C GLU A 150 13.32 -3.79 6.48
N ARG A 151 13.22 -5.05 6.89
CA ARG A 151 13.53 -6.22 6.07
C ARG A 151 12.28 -7.07 5.95
N HIS A 152 11.89 -7.35 4.71
CA HIS A 152 10.70 -8.14 4.39
C HIS A 152 11.09 -9.56 3.93
N PRO A 153 10.30 -10.59 4.26
CA PRO A 153 10.46 -11.91 3.66
C PRO A 153 10.43 -11.79 2.14
N TYR A 154 11.40 -12.40 1.48
CA TYR A 154 11.53 -12.30 0.03
C TYR A 154 12.11 -13.58 -0.55
N THR A 155 11.47 -14.07 -1.60
CA THR A 155 11.97 -15.16 -2.43
C THR A 155 12.36 -14.54 -3.76
N PRO A 156 13.67 -14.40 -4.04
CA PRO A 156 14.11 -13.83 -5.30
C PRO A 156 13.59 -14.65 -6.49
N PRO A 157 13.20 -13.99 -7.61
CA PRO A 157 12.75 -14.68 -8.80
C PRO A 157 13.81 -15.64 -9.35
N ALA A 158 13.37 -16.60 -10.18
CA ALA A 158 14.28 -17.56 -10.79
C ALA A 158 15.43 -16.85 -11.55
N GLY A 159 16.65 -17.37 -11.39
CA GLY A 159 17.87 -16.81 -11.99
C GLY A 159 18.56 -15.75 -11.14
N TYR A 160 17.86 -15.07 -10.22
CA TYR A 160 18.50 -14.12 -9.32
C TYR A 160 19.17 -14.81 -8.11
N PRO A 161 20.22 -14.21 -7.52
CA PRO A 161 20.86 -14.75 -6.33
C PRO A 161 19.89 -14.91 -5.16
N GLN A 162 19.88 -16.09 -4.55
CA GLN A 162 19.02 -16.40 -3.39
C GLN A 162 19.47 -15.66 -2.10
N THR A 163 20.65 -15.04 -2.14
CA THR A 163 21.16 -14.14 -1.09
C THR A 163 20.56 -12.73 -1.19
N MET A 164 19.80 -12.42 -2.23
CA MET A 164 19.13 -11.14 -2.37
C MET A 164 18.06 -10.95 -1.29
N ARG A 165 17.80 -9.70 -0.95
CA ARG A 165 16.90 -9.30 0.13
C ARG A 165 15.90 -8.27 -0.36
N HIS A 166 14.99 -7.89 0.53
CA HIS A 166 14.02 -6.84 0.29
C HIS A 166 14.02 -5.92 1.51
N TYR A 167 14.48 -4.69 1.31
CA TYR A 167 14.56 -3.67 2.34
C TYR A 167 13.76 -2.45 1.99
N HIS A 168 13.19 -1.82 3.02
CA HIS A 168 12.68 -0.46 2.96
C HIS A 168 13.49 0.43 3.90
N PHE A 169 13.93 1.59 3.40
CA PHE A 169 14.74 2.55 4.15
C PHE A 169 13.95 3.84 4.34
N TYR A 170 13.92 4.36 5.57
CA TYR A 170 13.19 5.59 5.91
C TYR A 170 14.15 6.65 6.44
N LEU A 171 14.19 7.78 5.73
CA LEU A 171 15.12 8.87 5.93
C LEU A 171 14.38 10.13 6.40
N VAL A 172 14.94 10.81 7.40
CA VAL A 172 14.50 12.11 7.91
C VAL A 172 15.44 13.20 7.40
N HIS A 173 14.93 14.19 6.67
CA HIS A 173 15.73 15.32 6.17
C HIS A 173 15.62 16.57 7.05
N SER A 174 14.43 16.79 7.61
CA SER A 174 14.10 17.86 8.55
C SER A 174 12.94 17.39 9.43
N CYS A 175 12.48 18.22 10.38
CA CYS A 175 11.31 17.87 11.18
C CYS A 175 10.00 17.76 10.38
N ASN A 176 9.98 18.22 9.12
CA ASN A 176 8.78 18.17 8.28
C ASN A 176 8.95 17.38 6.99
N LEU A 177 10.18 17.09 6.54
CA LEU A 177 10.42 16.42 5.25
C LEU A 177 11.10 15.07 5.42
N PHE A 178 10.50 14.07 4.80
CA PHE A 178 10.86 12.66 4.92
C PHE A 178 10.87 11.99 3.55
N THR A 179 11.75 11.00 3.36
CA THR A 179 11.70 10.11 2.19
C THR A 179 11.82 8.65 2.61
N GLY A 180 11.11 7.78 1.90
CA GLY A 180 11.16 6.35 2.06
C GLY A 180 11.53 5.71 0.74
N PHE A 181 12.42 4.74 0.76
CA PHE A 181 12.77 3.95 -0.41
C PHE A 181 12.34 2.51 -0.20
N VAL A 182 11.55 1.98 -1.13
CA VAL A 182 11.07 0.60 -1.12
C VAL A 182 11.70 -0.19 -2.27
N HIS A 183 11.83 -1.51 -2.12
CA HIS A 183 12.47 -2.41 -3.09
C HIS A 183 14.00 -2.28 -3.21
N LEU A 184 14.70 -1.88 -2.14
CA LEU A 184 16.15 -2.07 -2.10
C LEU A 184 16.47 -3.56 -1.91
N THR A 185 17.52 -4.02 -2.57
CA THR A 185 17.95 -5.41 -2.54
C THR A 185 19.19 -5.64 -1.69
N GLU A 186 20.04 -4.62 -1.55
CA GLU A 186 21.29 -4.68 -0.80
C GLU A 186 21.60 -3.32 -0.15
N PHE A 187 22.32 -3.34 0.99
CA PHE A 187 22.93 -2.15 1.56
C PHE A 187 24.18 -1.76 0.79
N SER A 188 24.52 -0.47 0.77
CA SER A 188 25.88 -0.08 0.39
C SER A 188 26.86 -0.56 1.48
N PRO A 189 28.10 -0.95 1.12
CA PRO A 189 29.07 -1.40 2.11
C PRO A 189 29.34 -0.37 3.21
N GLU A 190 29.29 0.92 2.87
CA GLU A 190 29.49 2.00 3.84
C GLU A 190 28.36 2.05 4.87
N ILE A 191 27.09 2.03 4.43
CA ILE A 191 25.93 2.07 5.34
C ILE A 191 25.91 0.83 6.23
N LEU A 192 26.11 -0.36 5.66
CA LEU A 192 26.13 -1.61 6.42
C LEU A 192 27.24 -1.64 7.49
N ALA A 193 28.34 -0.94 7.26
CA ALA A 193 29.45 -0.86 8.23
C ALA A 193 29.18 0.08 9.42
N LYS A 194 28.18 0.98 9.33
CA LYS A 194 27.88 1.97 10.40
C LYS A 194 27.17 1.38 11.61
N SER A 195 26.59 0.18 11.50
CA SER A 195 25.80 -0.41 12.59
C SER A 195 25.90 -1.94 12.60
N SER A 196 26.22 -2.51 13.77
CA SER A 196 26.17 -3.96 13.99
C SER A 196 24.75 -4.50 13.86
N GLN A 197 23.73 -3.71 14.26
CA GLN A 197 22.33 -4.10 14.13
C GLN A 197 21.91 -4.23 12.67
N LEU A 198 22.44 -3.40 11.75
CA LEU A 198 22.20 -3.57 10.32
C LEU A 198 22.82 -4.88 9.80
N LYS A 199 24.02 -5.25 10.26
CA LYS A 199 24.66 -6.52 9.90
C LYS A 199 23.84 -7.72 10.40
N GLU A 200 23.42 -7.68 11.67
CA GLU A 200 22.54 -8.70 12.25
C GLU A 200 21.21 -8.81 11.48
N LEU A 201 20.60 -7.67 11.13
CA LEU A 201 19.40 -7.65 10.31
C LEU A 201 19.66 -8.20 8.91
N ASN A 202 20.82 -7.94 8.30
CA ASN A 202 21.18 -8.43 6.96
C ASN A 202 21.37 -9.96 6.93
N ASP A 203 22.01 -10.50 7.96
CA ASP A 203 22.42 -11.90 8.01
C ASP A 203 21.32 -12.81 8.57
N ALA A 204 20.28 -12.24 9.19
CA ALA A 204 19.18 -13.02 9.75
C ALA A 204 18.46 -13.90 8.71
N THR A 205 17.78 -14.95 9.16
CA THR A 205 16.71 -15.59 8.41
C THR A 205 15.39 -15.06 8.97
N ILE A 206 14.50 -14.58 8.10
CA ILE A 206 13.22 -14.00 8.52
C ILE A 206 12.06 -14.68 7.81
N SER A 207 11.01 -14.99 8.57
CA SER A 207 9.72 -15.45 8.04
C SER A 207 8.64 -14.36 8.10
N GLU A 208 8.88 -13.32 8.88
CA GLU A 208 8.00 -12.15 9.06
C GLU A 208 8.81 -10.85 8.89
N PRO A 209 8.17 -9.73 8.52
CA PRO A 209 8.84 -8.44 8.45
C PRO A 209 9.51 -8.08 9.77
N LYS A 210 10.74 -7.56 9.69
CA LYS A 210 11.48 -7.03 10.84
C LYS A 210 11.83 -5.57 10.59
N SER A 211 11.60 -4.73 11.59
CA SER A 211 11.98 -3.31 11.57
C SER A 211 12.97 -3.04 12.69
N ILE A 212 14.02 -2.27 12.39
CA ILE A 212 14.95 -1.76 13.39
C ILE A 212 15.10 -0.25 13.23
N MET A 213 15.26 0.42 14.35
CA MET A 213 15.63 1.83 14.38
C MET A 213 17.15 1.98 14.42
N VAL A 214 17.66 2.92 13.63
CA VAL A 214 19.05 3.31 13.54
C VAL A 214 19.16 4.83 13.55
N GLY A 215 20.36 5.39 13.62
CA GLY A 215 20.58 6.84 13.59
C GLY A 215 21.81 7.18 12.77
N ILE A 216 21.77 6.86 11.47
CA ILE A 216 22.94 6.96 10.59
C ILE A 216 22.85 8.23 9.75
N PRO A 217 23.77 9.20 9.92
CA PRO A 217 23.83 10.38 9.06
C PRO A 217 24.23 9.99 7.63
N ILE A 218 23.52 10.57 6.67
CA ILE A 218 23.69 10.34 5.23
C ILE A 218 23.83 11.69 4.53
N ARG A 219 24.74 11.78 3.55
CA ARG A 219 24.92 12.97 2.71
C ARG A 219 24.14 12.88 1.41
N ALA A 220 23.76 14.03 0.87
CA ALA A 220 23.22 14.11 -0.48
C ALA A 220 24.16 13.43 -1.49
N GLY A 221 23.62 12.55 -2.32
CA GLY A 221 24.38 11.78 -3.32
C GLY A 221 25.18 10.61 -2.76
N GLN A 222 25.10 10.32 -1.46
CA GLN A 222 25.70 9.12 -0.88
C GLN A 222 24.92 7.88 -1.32
N GLU A 223 25.65 6.83 -1.74
CA GLU A 223 25.07 5.53 -2.06
C GLU A 223 24.56 4.85 -0.79
N ILE A 224 23.27 4.56 -0.73
CA ILE A 224 22.63 3.93 0.42
C ILE A 224 22.44 2.41 0.22
N GLY A 225 22.36 1.97 -1.03
CA GLY A 225 22.12 0.59 -1.39
C GLY A 225 21.96 0.39 -2.88
N THR A 226 21.41 -0.75 -3.25
CA THR A 226 21.10 -1.10 -4.64
C THR A 226 19.66 -1.58 -4.77
N ALA A 227 19.12 -1.47 -5.98
CA ALA A 227 17.88 -2.11 -6.41
C ALA A 227 18.19 -3.06 -7.58
N TRP A 228 17.46 -4.17 -7.69
CA TRP A 228 17.71 -5.14 -8.75
C TRP A 228 16.41 -5.84 -9.19
N SER A 229 16.10 -7.02 -8.64
CA SER A 229 15.07 -7.91 -9.17
C SER A 229 13.62 -7.38 -9.26
N PHE A 230 13.30 -6.26 -8.60
CA PHE A 230 11.96 -5.68 -8.63
C PHE A 230 11.66 -4.87 -9.90
N GLY A 231 12.67 -4.40 -10.63
CA GLY A 231 12.49 -3.53 -11.81
C GLY A 231 12.00 -2.10 -11.51
N LEU A 232 11.55 -1.86 -10.28
CA LEU A 232 10.99 -0.58 -9.83
C LEU A 232 11.52 -0.23 -8.43
N LEU A 233 12.03 0.98 -8.26
CA LEU A 233 12.36 1.56 -6.96
C LEU A 233 11.23 2.53 -6.57
N GLY A 234 10.52 2.23 -5.49
CA GLY A 234 9.49 3.16 -4.99
C GLY A 234 10.11 4.24 -4.10
N MET A 235 9.70 5.50 -4.28
CA MET A 235 10.12 6.62 -3.44
C MET A 235 8.91 7.35 -2.86
N VAL A 236 8.68 7.14 -1.55
CA VAL A 236 7.71 7.89 -0.76
C VAL A 236 8.34 9.23 -0.38
N THR A 237 7.60 10.33 -0.50
CA THR A 237 8.02 11.64 0.02
C THR A 237 6.89 12.24 0.82
N VAL A 238 7.19 12.64 2.05
CA VAL A 238 6.19 13.18 3.00
C VAL A 238 6.65 14.55 3.44
N ASP A 239 5.79 15.56 3.28
CA ASP A 239 5.98 16.90 3.80
C ASP A 239 4.83 17.25 4.74
N LEU A 240 5.11 17.32 6.04
CA LEU A 240 4.12 17.65 7.07
C LEU A 240 3.57 19.08 6.95
N THR A 241 4.25 19.96 6.20
CA THR A 241 3.73 21.31 5.89
C THR A 241 2.74 21.31 4.73
N ALA A 242 2.71 20.24 3.92
CA ALA A 242 1.71 20.02 2.90
C ALA A 242 0.56 19.17 3.46
N THR A 243 -0.67 19.42 3.02
CA THR A 243 -1.82 18.59 3.41
C THR A 243 -2.71 18.34 2.21
N ASN A 244 -2.92 17.06 1.91
CA ASN A 244 -3.82 16.57 0.87
C ASN A 244 -5.27 16.75 1.33
N LYS A 245 -5.90 17.85 0.91
CA LYS A 245 -7.24 18.27 1.35
C LYS A 245 -8.37 17.44 0.76
N GLY A 246 -8.10 16.64 -0.27
CA GLY A 246 -9.07 15.74 -0.89
C GLY A 246 -9.20 14.39 -0.18
N TYR A 247 -8.79 14.29 1.08
CA TYR A 247 -9.14 13.18 1.98
C TYR A 247 -10.11 13.72 3.02
N LEU A 248 -11.41 13.40 2.88
CA LEU A 248 -12.44 14.00 3.74
C LEU A 248 -12.39 13.50 5.19
N LYS A 249 -11.89 12.28 5.40
CA LYS A 249 -11.75 11.68 6.72
C LYS A 249 -10.36 11.07 6.90
N PRO A 250 -9.37 11.91 7.28
CA PRO A 250 -8.00 11.48 7.52
C PRO A 250 -7.89 10.30 8.50
N GLU A 251 -8.83 10.18 9.44
CA GLU A 251 -8.87 9.11 10.44
C GLU A 251 -9.06 7.71 9.82
N SER A 252 -9.65 7.63 8.62
CA SER A 252 -9.73 6.36 7.87
C SER A 252 -8.36 5.84 7.45
N TYR A 253 -7.31 6.69 7.46
CA TYR A 253 -5.95 6.35 7.04
C TYR A 253 -4.97 6.19 8.21
N ARG A 254 -5.44 6.00 9.46
CA ARG A 254 -4.56 5.89 10.64
C ARG A 254 -3.40 4.90 10.51
N GLY A 255 -3.63 3.76 9.86
CA GLY A 255 -2.57 2.77 9.61
C GLY A 255 -1.49 3.21 8.63
N GLU A 256 -1.75 4.26 7.85
CA GLU A 256 -0.82 4.94 6.94
C GLU A 256 -0.97 6.47 7.06
N ASN A 257 -0.83 6.98 8.29
CA ASN A 257 -1.14 8.38 8.63
C ASN A 257 -0.33 9.43 7.82
N TRP A 258 0.78 9.02 7.20
CA TRP A 258 1.60 9.88 6.35
C TRP A 258 0.95 10.21 5.00
N ARG A 259 -0.03 9.43 4.52
CA ARG A 259 -0.70 9.67 3.22
C ARG A 259 -1.30 11.07 3.09
N MET A 260 -1.76 11.63 4.21
CA MET A 260 -2.27 13.00 4.30
C MET A 260 -1.24 14.06 3.90
N HIS A 261 0.04 13.71 3.98
CA HIS A 261 1.19 14.57 3.76
C HIS A 261 2.09 14.06 2.63
N SER A 262 1.70 12.97 1.95
CA SER A 262 2.44 12.42 0.81
C SER A 262 2.39 13.38 -0.38
N VAL A 263 3.56 13.66 -0.95
CA VAL A 263 3.74 14.60 -2.05
C VAL A 263 4.63 13.98 -3.12
N ALA A 264 4.51 14.45 -4.36
CA ALA A 264 5.45 14.06 -5.40
C ALA A 264 6.81 14.76 -5.17
N PRO A 265 7.95 14.06 -5.30
CA PRO A 265 9.26 14.62 -4.97
C PRO A 265 9.76 15.66 -5.98
N PHE A 266 9.13 15.78 -7.16
CA PHE A 266 9.60 16.65 -8.26
C PHE A 266 9.79 18.12 -7.84
N ASP A 267 9.00 18.63 -6.92
CA ASP A 267 9.09 20.03 -6.48
C ASP A 267 10.24 20.31 -5.49
N TYR A 268 10.87 19.26 -4.97
CA TYR A 268 12.02 19.35 -4.06
C TYR A 268 13.35 19.29 -4.79
N PHE A 269 13.39 18.79 -6.03
CA PHE A 269 14.61 18.75 -6.82
C PHE A 269 15.00 20.15 -7.32
N SER A 270 16.29 20.44 -7.23
CA SER A 270 16.89 21.64 -7.83
C SER A 270 17.00 21.52 -9.35
N GLU A 271 17.01 22.66 -10.06
CA GLU A 271 17.33 22.66 -11.49
C GLU A 271 18.85 22.48 -11.72
N PRO A 272 19.29 21.82 -12.81
CA PRO A 272 18.48 21.26 -13.91
C PRO A 272 17.95 19.83 -13.65
N LEU A 273 18.17 19.28 -12.44
CA LEU A 273 17.82 17.90 -12.12
C LEU A 273 16.31 17.67 -12.15
N LYS A 274 15.51 18.60 -11.62
CA LYS A 274 14.03 18.56 -11.70
C LYS A 274 13.56 18.39 -13.13
N THR A 275 14.01 19.24 -14.06
CA THR A 275 13.64 19.15 -15.48
C THR A 275 14.02 17.80 -16.07
N ARG A 276 15.22 17.28 -15.77
CA ARG A 276 15.69 15.99 -16.27
C ARG A 276 14.86 14.80 -15.75
N LEU A 277 14.46 14.82 -14.49
CA LEU A 277 13.62 13.77 -13.90
C LEU A 277 12.17 13.87 -14.40
N LEU A 278 11.60 15.06 -14.52
CA LEU A 278 10.26 15.25 -15.09
C LEU A 278 10.18 14.81 -16.56
N ALA A 279 11.27 14.91 -17.32
CA ALA A 279 11.34 14.39 -18.69
C ALA A 279 11.20 12.87 -18.77
N LYS A 280 11.43 12.14 -17.67
CA LYS A 280 11.21 10.68 -17.56
C LYS A 280 9.77 10.33 -17.16
N ASN A 281 8.94 11.30 -16.81
CA ASN A 281 7.58 11.06 -16.36
C ASN A 281 6.58 11.05 -17.55
N PRO A 282 5.84 9.95 -17.75
CA PRO A 282 4.91 9.80 -18.88
C PRO A 282 3.65 10.68 -18.77
N ARG A 283 3.25 11.08 -17.55
CA ARG A 283 2.06 11.92 -17.34
C ARG A 283 2.31 13.32 -17.86
N THR A 284 1.47 13.81 -18.77
CA THR A 284 1.60 15.19 -19.28
C THR A 284 0.76 16.23 -18.56
N ALA A 285 -0.35 15.80 -17.94
CA ALA A 285 -1.29 16.67 -17.24
C ALA A 285 -0.75 17.18 -15.90
N ALA A 286 -1.21 18.36 -15.47
CA ALA A 286 -0.98 18.86 -14.13
C ALA A 286 -1.89 18.14 -13.09
N PRO A 287 -1.46 18.01 -11.83
CA PRO A 287 -0.06 18.13 -11.39
C PRO A 287 0.79 17.03 -12.05
N ARG A 288 1.99 17.40 -12.53
CA ARG A 288 2.90 16.47 -13.23
C ARG A 288 3.29 15.28 -12.36
N GLY A 289 3.41 15.50 -11.05
CA GLY A 289 3.75 14.49 -10.07
C GLY A 289 2.62 13.51 -9.72
N GLY A 290 1.39 13.73 -10.20
CA GLY A 290 0.22 12.93 -9.83
C GLY A 290 -0.53 13.48 -8.62
N LYS A 291 -1.61 12.79 -8.24
CA LYS A 291 -2.53 13.15 -7.15
C LYS A 291 -3.14 11.88 -6.54
N ILE A 292 -3.45 11.91 -5.24
CA ILE A 292 -3.92 10.74 -4.48
C ILE A 292 -5.22 10.96 -3.70
N ASP A 293 -5.70 12.21 -3.62
CA ASP A 293 -6.75 12.68 -2.73
C ASP A 293 -7.92 13.27 -3.56
N PHE A 294 -8.85 12.41 -3.98
CA PHE A 294 -9.92 12.79 -4.92
C PHE A 294 -11.29 12.98 -4.26
N ASP A 295 -11.41 12.82 -2.94
CA ASP A 295 -12.70 12.90 -2.26
C ASP A 295 -13.31 14.30 -2.41
N ILE A 296 -14.60 14.34 -2.78
CA ILE A 296 -15.44 15.55 -2.78
C ILE A 296 -16.71 15.25 -2.01
N ASP A 297 -16.99 16.04 -0.96
CA ASP A 297 -18.14 15.79 -0.08
C ASP A 297 -19.46 15.83 -0.87
N GLY A 298 -20.34 14.87 -0.59
CA GLY A 298 -21.60 14.73 -1.33
C GLY A 298 -21.46 14.18 -2.76
N LYS A 299 -20.27 13.74 -3.19
CA LYS A 299 -20.02 13.15 -4.53
C LYS A 299 -19.42 11.74 -4.44
N ILE A 300 -19.61 10.90 -5.45
CA ILE A 300 -19.07 9.52 -5.42
C ILE A 300 -17.56 9.44 -5.72
N VAL A 301 -16.96 10.47 -6.33
CA VAL A 301 -15.51 10.48 -6.62
C VAL A 301 -14.70 10.36 -5.34
N GLY A 302 -13.66 9.53 -5.36
CA GLY A 302 -12.73 9.34 -4.26
C GLY A 302 -12.57 7.90 -3.78
N ASN A 303 -12.08 7.78 -2.56
CA ASN A 303 -11.77 6.53 -1.89
C ASN A 303 -12.87 6.17 -0.90
N TRP A 304 -13.18 4.88 -0.83
CA TRP A 304 -14.30 4.34 -0.09
C TRP A 304 -13.91 3.06 0.63
N PHE A 305 -14.36 2.94 1.88
CA PHE A 305 -14.08 1.80 2.74
C PHE A 305 -15.37 1.10 3.10
N GLN A 306 -15.41 -0.21 2.93
CA GLN A 306 -16.60 -0.99 3.26
C GLN A 306 -16.97 -0.76 4.73
N GLU A 307 -18.25 -0.50 4.99
CA GLU A 307 -18.74 -0.23 6.34
C GLU A 307 -18.35 -1.37 7.29
N GLY A 308 -17.77 -1.02 8.44
CA GLY A 308 -17.30 -1.97 9.45
C GLY A 308 -15.88 -2.52 9.27
N THR A 309 -15.10 -2.07 8.26
CA THR A 309 -13.70 -2.55 8.08
C THR A 309 -12.63 -1.69 8.74
N GLY A 310 -12.99 -0.57 9.39
CA GLY A 310 -12.03 0.31 10.07
C GLY A 310 -11.21 1.22 9.13
N GLY A 311 -11.69 1.45 7.91
CA GLY A 311 -10.99 2.31 6.95
C GLY A 311 -9.90 1.58 6.18
N PHE A 312 -8.76 2.24 5.99
CA PHE A 312 -7.61 1.76 5.21
C PHE A 312 -6.97 0.55 5.87
N LYS A 313 -6.60 0.69 7.15
CA LYS A 313 -5.98 -0.36 7.96
C LYS A 313 -6.16 -0.01 9.43
N ASP A 314 -7.12 -0.66 10.08
CA ASP A 314 -7.30 -0.61 11.54
C ASP A 314 -6.72 -1.88 12.16
N LEU A 315 -5.69 -1.71 12.99
CA LEU A 315 -5.03 -2.82 13.69
C LEU A 315 -5.89 -3.45 14.79
N ASN A 316 -6.99 -2.79 15.18
CA ASN A 316 -7.94 -3.29 16.19
C ASN A 316 -9.12 -4.05 15.56
N VAL A 317 -9.27 -4.00 14.25
CA VAL A 317 -10.31 -4.75 13.53
C VAL A 317 -9.73 -6.07 13.05
N GLN A 318 -10.36 -7.17 13.46
CA GLN A 318 -9.96 -8.49 12.97
C GLN A 318 -10.19 -8.58 11.46
N PRO A 319 -9.17 -8.99 10.68
CA PRO A 319 -9.34 -9.17 9.25
C PRO A 319 -10.51 -10.11 8.95
N ARG A 320 -11.36 -9.70 8.00
CA ARG A 320 -12.38 -10.59 7.44
C ARG A 320 -11.72 -11.88 6.95
N GLN A 321 -12.40 -13.01 7.06
CA GLN A 321 -11.89 -14.28 6.52
C GLN A 321 -12.29 -14.45 5.05
N CYS A 322 -11.32 -14.83 4.22
CA CYS A 322 -11.45 -15.20 2.82
C CYS A 322 -11.18 -16.71 2.71
N GLY A 323 -12.17 -17.51 3.11
CA GLY A 323 -11.98 -18.95 3.33
C GLY A 323 -11.29 -19.21 4.67
N ASN A 324 -10.19 -19.96 4.67
CA ASN A 324 -9.43 -20.30 5.88
C ASN A 324 -8.29 -19.32 6.19
N PHE A 325 -8.21 -18.21 5.46
CA PHE A 325 -7.15 -17.22 5.59
C PHE A 325 -7.73 -15.81 5.75
N PRO A 326 -7.05 -14.90 6.48
CA PRO A 326 -7.35 -13.48 6.46
C PRO A 326 -7.45 -12.95 5.03
N CYS A 327 -8.52 -12.23 4.74
CA CYS A 327 -8.61 -11.41 3.54
C CYS A 327 -7.48 -10.38 3.54
N PRO A 328 -6.97 -10.00 2.37
CA PRO A 328 -6.06 -8.85 2.27
C PRO A 328 -6.68 -7.62 2.90
N TYR A 329 -5.86 -6.76 3.52
CA TYR A 329 -6.34 -5.57 4.24
C TYR A 329 -7.16 -4.64 3.33
N TRP A 330 -6.86 -4.65 2.03
CA TRP A 330 -7.54 -3.86 1.01
C TRP A 330 -8.84 -4.46 0.49
N SER A 331 -9.27 -5.65 0.96
CA SER A 331 -10.49 -6.32 0.46
C SER A 331 -11.76 -5.47 0.61
N GLY A 332 -11.79 -4.57 1.60
CA GLY A 332 -12.86 -3.60 1.82
C GLY A 332 -12.73 -2.29 1.04
N HIS A 333 -11.70 -2.11 0.22
CA HIS A 333 -11.42 -0.84 -0.43
C HIS A 333 -12.10 -0.74 -1.81
N LEU A 334 -12.52 0.49 -2.15
CA LEU A 334 -13.08 0.87 -3.44
C LEU A 334 -12.53 2.27 -3.79
N ALA A 335 -12.08 2.45 -5.02
CA ALA A 335 -11.72 3.76 -5.56
C ALA A 335 -12.55 4.07 -6.83
N LEU A 336 -13.11 5.28 -6.87
CA LEU A 336 -13.81 5.87 -8.00
C LEU A 336 -13.05 7.14 -8.37
N VAL A 337 -11.98 7.00 -9.15
CA VAL A 337 -10.96 8.04 -9.35
C VAL A 337 -10.55 8.13 -10.81
N TYR A 338 -9.49 8.86 -11.11
CA TYR A 338 -8.98 9.06 -12.45
C TYR A 338 -7.65 8.33 -12.64
N ASP A 339 -7.32 8.03 -13.88
CA ASP A 339 -6.04 7.42 -14.23
C ASP A 339 -4.85 8.34 -13.89
N TYR A 340 -3.81 7.73 -13.33
CA TYR A 340 -2.63 8.43 -12.82
C TYR A 340 -1.71 8.96 -13.92
N ILE A 341 -1.81 8.44 -15.16
CA ILE A 341 -1.09 8.97 -16.33
C ILE A 341 -1.98 9.92 -17.14
N ASP A 342 -3.21 9.52 -17.45
CA ASP A 342 -4.17 10.32 -18.21
C ASP A 342 -5.45 10.60 -17.40
N PRO A 343 -5.51 11.73 -16.67
CA PRO A 343 -6.60 12.01 -15.73
C PRO A 343 -7.97 12.25 -16.40
N LYS A 344 -8.08 12.13 -17.72
CA LYS A 344 -9.36 12.15 -18.43
C LYS A 344 -10.10 10.81 -18.35
N GLN A 345 -9.39 9.72 -18.11
CA GLN A 345 -9.98 8.39 -18.05
C GLN A 345 -10.48 8.10 -16.63
N LEU A 346 -11.69 7.59 -16.52
CA LEU A 346 -12.24 7.12 -15.25
C LEU A 346 -11.70 5.73 -14.92
N ARG A 347 -11.37 5.52 -13.65
CA ARG A 347 -10.89 4.25 -13.11
C ARG A 347 -11.74 3.81 -11.92
N VAL A 348 -12.15 2.55 -11.95
CA VAL A 348 -12.80 1.87 -10.84
C VAL A 348 -11.83 0.84 -10.29
N SER A 349 -11.45 0.96 -9.04
CA SER A 349 -10.57 0.01 -8.37
C SER A 349 -11.30 -0.70 -7.24
N ILE A 350 -11.30 -2.03 -7.20
CA ILE A 350 -12.08 -2.83 -6.25
C ILE A 350 -11.17 -3.85 -5.58
N GLY A 351 -11.13 -3.84 -4.25
CA GLY A 351 -10.17 -4.64 -3.50
C GLY A 351 -10.56 -6.10 -3.26
N HIS A 352 -11.85 -6.43 -3.34
CA HIS A 352 -12.31 -7.81 -3.29
C HIS A 352 -12.48 -8.37 -4.71
N ASP A 353 -12.50 -9.70 -4.82
CA ASP A 353 -12.87 -10.35 -6.08
C ASP A 353 -14.33 -10.05 -6.44
N ALA A 354 -14.52 -9.24 -7.48
CA ALA A 354 -15.82 -8.87 -8.03
C ALA A 354 -16.33 -9.86 -9.09
N GLY A 355 -15.60 -10.95 -9.38
CA GLY A 355 -15.99 -11.96 -10.36
C GLY A 355 -15.83 -11.53 -11.83
N LEU A 356 -15.02 -10.50 -12.09
CA LEU A 356 -14.84 -9.91 -13.43
C LEU A 356 -13.79 -10.63 -14.29
N GLY A 357 -13.10 -11.63 -13.74
CA GLY A 357 -12.12 -12.45 -14.48
C GLY A 357 -10.79 -11.76 -14.78
N VAL A 358 -10.62 -10.49 -14.40
CA VAL A 358 -9.34 -9.76 -14.43
C VAL A 358 -9.17 -8.96 -13.14
N SER A 359 -7.91 -8.72 -12.77
CA SER A 359 -7.57 -7.89 -11.61
C SER A 359 -7.93 -6.43 -11.87
N THR A 360 -8.16 -5.71 -10.80
CA THR A 360 -8.35 -4.27 -10.79
C THR A 360 -7.04 -3.52 -11.15
N PRO A 361 -7.07 -2.26 -11.63
CA PRO A 361 -8.24 -1.40 -11.89
C PRO A 361 -9.04 -1.78 -13.14
N TYR A 362 -10.21 -1.14 -13.31
CA TYR A 362 -11.09 -1.26 -14.47
C TYR A 362 -11.32 0.11 -15.11
N GLY A 363 -11.47 0.13 -16.44
CA GLY A 363 -11.94 1.32 -17.15
C GLY A 363 -13.46 1.47 -17.08
N VAL A 364 -13.97 2.65 -17.40
CA VAL A 364 -15.41 2.91 -17.53
C VAL A 364 -15.74 3.16 -19.00
N LYS A 365 -16.68 2.39 -19.56
CA LYS A 365 -17.11 2.58 -20.95
C LYS A 365 -17.72 3.97 -21.15
N GLY A 366 -17.15 4.73 -22.08
CA GLY A 366 -17.56 6.10 -22.42
C GLY A 366 -17.21 7.17 -21.37
N ASP A 367 -16.44 6.83 -20.33
CA ASP A 367 -15.99 7.75 -19.27
C ASP A 367 -17.11 8.66 -18.69
N ASN A 368 -18.33 8.12 -18.55
CA ASN A 368 -19.51 8.91 -18.17
C ASN A 368 -20.55 8.09 -17.37
N PRO A 369 -21.27 8.72 -16.40
CA PRO A 369 -21.05 10.07 -15.87
C PRO A 369 -19.72 10.25 -15.13
N ASP A 370 -19.17 11.47 -15.10
CA ASP A 370 -17.99 11.77 -14.29
C ASP A 370 -18.33 11.58 -12.81
N PHE A 371 -17.47 10.89 -12.06
CA PHE A 371 -17.68 10.57 -10.66
C PHE A 371 -17.88 11.81 -9.78
N LYS A 372 -17.28 12.96 -10.14
CA LYS A 372 -17.43 14.20 -9.38
C LYS A 372 -18.78 14.86 -9.56
N ASP A 373 -19.52 14.48 -10.62
CA ASP A 373 -20.81 15.08 -10.93
C ASP A 373 -21.96 14.28 -10.33
N VAL A 374 -21.73 13.02 -9.94
CA VAL A 374 -22.75 12.16 -9.31
C VAL A 374 -22.88 12.41 -7.81
N ASP A 375 -24.08 12.82 -7.39
CA ASP A 375 -24.51 13.01 -6.01
C ASP A 375 -25.78 12.19 -5.67
N ILE A 376 -26.39 12.48 -4.52
CA ILE A 376 -27.60 11.82 -4.02
C ILE A 376 -28.78 11.95 -4.99
N SER A 377 -28.92 13.10 -5.67
CA SER A 377 -30.05 13.39 -6.56
C SER A 377 -30.04 12.54 -7.83
N ASN A 378 -28.88 12.02 -8.22
CA ASN A 378 -28.76 11.09 -9.35
C ASN A 378 -29.39 9.73 -9.07
N GLY A 379 -29.59 9.37 -7.79
CA GLY A 379 -30.09 8.06 -7.40
C GLY A 379 -29.14 6.93 -7.85
N LEU A 380 -29.69 5.88 -8.46
CA LEU A 380 -28.93 4.71 -8.90
C LEU A 380 -28.28 4.96 -10.26
N VAL A 381 -26.95 4.97 -10.29
CA VAL A 381 -26.12 5.16 -11.48
C VAL A 381 -25.46 3.84 -11.88
N LYS A 382 -25.25 3.64 -13.19
CA LYS A 382 -24.67 2.42 -13.76
C LYS A 382 -23.39 2.72 -14.55
N TYR A 383 -22.34 1.98 -14.25
CA TYR A 383 -21.07 2.00 -14.98
C TYR A 383 -20.81 0.65 -15.61
N GLU A 384 -20.58 0.62 -16.92
CA GLU A 384 -20.05 -0.57 -17.60
C GLU A 384 -18.55 -0.58 -17.38
N LEU A 385 -18.06 -1.60 -16.68
CA LEU A 385 -16.65 -1.80 -16.41
C LEU A 385 -16.03 -2.54 -17.59
N VAL A 386 -14.90 -2.04 -18.07
CA VAL A 386 -14.18 -2.61 -19.21
C VAL A 386 -12.76 -2.99 -18.83
N ALA A 387 -12.21 -3.94 -19.57
CA ALA A 387 -10.79 -4.28 -19.44
C ALA A 387 -9.92 -3.08 -19.82
N LEU A 388 -8.68 -3.11 -19.36
CA LEU A 388 -7.65 -2.17 -19.78
C LEU A 388 -6.79 -2.80 -20.88
N LYS A 389 -6.35 -1.97 -21.82
CA LYS A 389 -5.39 -2.31 -22.86
C LYS A 389 -4.10 -1.53 -22.61
N ASP A 390 -2.99 -2.25 -22.48
CA ASP A 390 -1.66 -1.64 -22.44
C ASP A 390 -1.29 -1.00 -23.79
N THR A 391 -0.90 0.27 -23.75
CA THR A 391 -0.44 1.09 -24.89
C THR A 391 0.98 1.64 -24.68
N SER A 392 1.70 1.15 -23.67
CA SER A 392 3.03 1.64 -23.28
C SER A 392 4.01 1.62 -24.46
N ARG A 393 4.10 0.48 -25.16
CA ARG A 393 4.97 0.32 -26.33
C ARG A 393 4.58 1.20 -27.50
N GLU A 394 3.28 1.36 -27.75
CA GLU A 394 2.75 2.25 -28.79
C GLU A 394 3.15 3.72 -28.51
N LYS A 395 3.32 4.07 -27.23
CA LYS A 395 3.76 5.39 -26.77
C LYS A 395 5.28 5.51 -26.54
N GLY A 396 6.06 4.49 -26.94
CA GLY A 396 7.53 4.53 -26.89
C GLY A 396 8.15 4.11 -25.55
N TYR A 397 7.37 3.54 -24.62
CA TYR A 397 7.86 3.03 -23.34
C TYR A 397 8.14 1.53 -23.43
N GLN A 398 9.33 1.14 -22.98
CA GLN A 398 9.70 -0.26 -22.75
C GLN A 398 9.50 -0.54 -21.26
N SER A 399 8.34 -1.11 -20.92
CA SER A 399 7.98 -1.51 -19.56
C SER A 399 7.67 -3.00 -19.56
N GLU A 400 8.05 -3.70 -18.49
CA GLU A 400 7.67 -5.11 -18.28
C GLU A 400 6.20 -5.22 -17.84
N ASP A 401 5.74 -4.30 -17.01
CA ASP A 401 4.36 -4.16 -16.57
C ASP A 401 3.61 -3.05 -17.34
N PRO A 402 2.26 -3.12 -17.45
CA PRO A 402 1.47 -2.06 -18.09
C PRO A 402 1.65 -0.69 -17.39
N LEU A 403 2.26 0.27 -18.09
CA LEU A 403 2.47 1.64 -17.61
C LEU A 403 1.35 2.58 -18.07
N ILE A 404 1.04 2.56 -19.37
CA ILE A 404 0.06 3.45 -19.99
C ILE A 404 -1.09 2.64 -20.55
N GLU A 405 -2.22 2.70 -19.84
CA GLU A 405 -3.40 1.91 -20.18
C GLU A 405 -4.55 2.78 -20.71
N VAL A 406 -5.35 2.19 -21.60
CA VAL A 406 -6.60 2.78 -22.08
C VAL A 406 -7.78 1.84 -21.85
N SER A 407 -8.97 2.40 -21.64
CA SER A 407 -10.22 1.62 -21.59
C SER A 407 -10.43 0.84 -22.90
N ASP A 408 -10.52 -0.49 -22.83
CA ASP A 408 -10.89 -1.33 -23.98
C ASP A 408 -12.42 -1.48 -24.04
N GLU A 409 -13.08 -0.51 -24.68
CA GLU A 409 -14.54 -0.44 -24.75
C GLU A 409 -15.21 -1.64 -25.47
N THR A 410 -14.42 -2.45 -26.18
CA THR A 410 -14.91 -3.67 -26.84
C THR A 410 -15.02 -4.84 -25.87
N ARG A 411 -14.34 -4.78 -24.72
CA ARG A 411 -14.29 -5.84 -23.70
C ARG A 411 -15.01 -5.40 -22.41
N VAL A 412 -16.33 -5.39 -22.46
CA VAL A 412 -17.16 -5.18 -21.27
C VAL A 412 -17.09 -6.39 -20.35
N LEU A 413 -16.69 -6.16 -19.10
CA LEU A 413 -16.52 -7.19 -18.07
C LEU A 413 -17.77 -7.37 -17.21
N GLY A 414 -18.53 -6.28 -17.02
CA GLY A 414 -19.74 -6.28 -16.20
C GLY A 414 -20.26 -4.88 -15.96
N THR A 415 -21.31 -4.77 -15.17
CA THR A 415 -21.90 -3.48 -14.79
C THR A 415 -21.81 -3.28 -13.28
N MET A 416 -21.29 -2.14 -12.86
CA MET A 416 -21.36 -1.69 -11.48
C MET A 416 -22.56 -0.75 -11.28
N LEU A 417 -23.38 -1.04 -10.30
CA LEU A 417 -24.35 -0.10 -9.75
C LEU A 417 -23.70 0.69 -8.62
N VAL A 418 -23.91 1.99 -8.60
CA VAL A 418 -23.49 2.89 -7.50
C VAL A 418 -24.63 3.83 -7.17
N GLN A 419 -24.84 4.05 -5.88
CA GLN A 419 -25.77 5.04 -5.38
C GLN A 419 -25.17 5.72 -4.16
N LEU A 420 -25.03 7.04 -4.19
CA LEU A 420 -24.76 7.81 -2.98
C LEU A 420 -26.05 7.88 -2.17
N ILE A 421 -26.05 7.28 -0.97
CA ILE A 421 -27.24 7.22 -0.11
C ILE A 421 -27.21 8.29 0.98
N GLU A 422 -26.02 8.73 1.40
CA GLU A 422 -25.77 9.91 2.23
C GLU A 422 -24.46 10.56 1.77
N SER A 423 -24.12 11.79 2.20
CA SER A 423 -22.98 12.56 1.66
C SER A 423 -21.63 11.83 1.65
N GLN A 424 -21.42 10.93 2.61
CA GLN A 424 -20.21 10.10 2.76
C GLN A 424 -20.56 8.62 2.96
N LYS A 425 -21.71 8.19 2.43
CA LYS A 425 -22.16 6.79 2.46
C LYS A 425 -22.71 6.39 1.09
N LEU A 426 -22.10 5.39 0.47
CA LEU A 426 -22.54 4.86 -0.81
C LEU A 426 -22.88 3.38 -0.73
N ARG A 427 -23.70 2.94 -1.67
CA ARG A 427 -24.01 1.54 -1.94
C ARG A 427 -23.48 1.17 -3.31
N ALA A 428 -22.78 0.04 -3.41
CA ALA A 428 -22.24 -0.44 -4.67
C ALA A 428 -22.40 -1.97 -4.83
N GLU A 429 -22.56 -2.40 -6.07
CA GLU A 429 -22.61 -3.82 -6.45
C GLU A 429 -22.15 -4.01 -7.88
N VAL A 430 -21.37 -5.06 -8.13
CA VAL A 430 -20.92 -5.43 -9.48
C VAL A 430 -21.71 -6.64 -9.96
N PHE A 431 -22.12 -6.60 -11.22
CA PHE A 431 -22.82 -7.66 -11.93
C PHE A 431 -21.95 -8.17 -13.09
N PRO A 432 -21.17 -9.24 -12.87
CA PRO A 432 -20.26 -9.78 -13.88
C PRO A 432 -20.99 -10.24 -15.14
N GLY A 433 -20.39 -9.96 -16.30
CA GLY A 433 -20.92 -10.32 -17.62
C GLY A 433 -22.24 -9.65 -18.00
N LYS A 434 -22.70 -8.65 -17.24
CA LYS A 434 -23.93 -7.92 -17.52
C LYS A 434 -23.66 -6.54 -18.12
N MET A 435 -24.47 -6.18 -19.10
CA MET A 435 -24.57 -4.84 -19.69
C MET A 435 -25.49 -3.93 -18.87
N LYS A 436 -25.40 -2.60 -19.04
CA LYS A 436 -26.20 -1.61 -18.29
C LYS A 436 -27.72 -1.85 -18.35
N ASN A 437 -28.22 -2.34 -19.48
CA ASN A 437 -29.65 -2.61 -19.71
C ASN A 437 -30.14 -3.93 -19.09
N GLN A 438 -29.24 -4.81 -18.64
CA GLN A 438 -29.56 -6.11 -18.03
C GLN A 438 -29.64 -6.05 -16.50
N VAL A 439 -29.27 -4.92 -15.90
CA VAL A 439 -29.22 -4.72 -14.46
C VAL A 439 -30.14 -3.56 -14.11
N THR A 440 -31.08 -3.73 -13.18
CA THR A 440 -32.08 -2.70 -12.85
C THR A 440 -32.00 -2.21 -11.40
N ALA A 441 -31.59 -3.07 -10.47
CA ALA A 441 -31.57 -2.76 -9.05
C ALA A 441 -30.47 -3.55 -8.33
N PHE A 442 -30.11 -3.08 -7.14
CA PHE A 442 -29.27 -3.81 -6.20
C PHE A 442 -29.94 -5.12 -5.77
N THR A 443 -29.11 -6.11 -5.42
CA THR A 443 -29.51 -7.35 -4.75
C THR A 443 -29.09 -7.33 -3.28
N SER A 444 -29.27 -8.46 -2.58
CA SER A 444 -28.74 -8.67 -1.23
C SER A 444 -27.21 -8.66 -1.17
N ASN A 445 -26.51 -8.75 -2.31
CA ASN A 445 -25.04 -8.76 -2.36
C ASN A 445 -24.43 -7.35 -2.36
N ALA A 446 -25.25 -6.31 -2.48
CA ALA A 446 -24.78 -4.94 -2.47
C ALA A 446 -24.03 -4.62 -1.17
N ARG A 447 -22.87 -3.99 -1.32
CA ARG A 447 -22.02 -3.56 -0.21
C ARG A 447 -22.24 -2.08 0.06
N VAL A 448 -22.13 -1.71 1.33
CA VAL A 448 -22.17 -0.33 1.79
C VAL A 448 -20.75 0.10 2.09
N TYR A 449 -20.40 1.29 1.62
CA TYR A 449 -19.12 1.91 1.84
C TYR A 449 -19.32 3.27 2.49
N THR A 450 -18.40 3.61 3.38
CA THR A 450 -18.28 4.89 4.06
C THR A 450 -16.92 5.47 3.77
N ARG A 451 -16.77 6.78 3.92
CA ARG A 451 -15.44 7.36 4.03
C ARG A 451 -15.27 8.13 5.31
#